data_AF-A0A963C2U3-F1
#
_entry.id   AF-A0A963C2U3-F1
#
_cell.length_a   1.000
_cell.length_b   1.000
_cell.length_c   1.000
_cell.angle_alpha   90.00
_cell.angle_beta   90.00
_cell.angle_gamma   90.00
#
_symmetry.space_group_name_H-M   'P 1'
#
loop_
_entity.id
_entity.type
_entity.pdbx_description
1 polymer ?
#
loop_
_entity_poly.entity_id
_entity_poly.type
_entity_poly.pdbx_seq_one_letter_code
_entity_poly.pdbx_strand_id
1 'polypeptide(L)'
;SGGRPVFMSDVAVVTDGPDQPSQYVWHGGKEGEFPAVTLSISKKPGVNAADVAESAIARAEALKGTVIPEGVEFTVTRNYGATATDKAQKLIGKLVFATSAVVLLVLFALGRREAVIVGVAVTLTLAATLFASWAWGFTLNRVSLFALIFSIGILVDDAIVVVENIHRWQQLEPDKDLWEIIPKAVDEVGGPTILATFTVIAALLPMAFVTGLMGPYMSPIPINASMGMFISLAIAFVVTPWLALKLLKGHAHAAPTKAPAGKRFEALFRKYVTPFLHERTGKSARRKLWLGILAAIVVSVSLALVQLVVLKMLPFDNKSEFQIMLDMPAGTPLEETAKVLREIGGEIAQVEEVTDYQAYAGAASPINFNGLVRQYYLRASSELGDIQVNLVDKK
;
A
#
# COMPACT_ATOMS: atom_id res chain seq x y z
N SER A 1 76.16 32.27 -4.34
CA SER A 1 75.47 31.15 -5.03
C SER A 1 76.03 29.82 -4.53
N GLY A 2 75.61 29.37 -3.34
CA GLY A 2 76.01 28.06 -2.81
C GLY A 2 74.91 27.06 -3.12
N GLY A 3 75.08 26.22 -4.15
CA GLY A 3 74.09 25.27 -4.66
C GLY A 3 73.78 24.12 -3.71
N ARG A 4 73.23 24.42 -2.53
CA ARG A 4 72.70 23.42 -1.60
C ARG A 4 71.29 23.02 -2.05
N PRO A 5 70.97 21.72 -2.11
CA PRO A 5 69.62 21.27 -2.42
C PRO A 5 68.67 21.72 -1.31
N VAL A 6 67.52 22.27 -1.71
CA VAL A 6 66.40 22.60 -0.82
C VAL A 6 65.40 21.47 -0.93
N PHE A 7 65.08 20.82 0.18
CA PHE A 7 64.10 19.73 0.25
C PHE A 7 62.71 20.28 0.52
N MET A 8 61.66 19.53 0.17
CA MET A 8 60.27 19.94 0.41
C MET A 8 60.00 20.16 1.91
N SER A 9 60.65 19.39 2.77
CA SER A 9 60.63 19.54 4.22
C SER A 9 61.22 20.86 4.73
N ASP A 10 62.05 21.54 3.93
CA ASP A 10 62.67 22.81 4.31
C ASP A 10 61.71 24.00 4.11
N VAL A 11 60.68 23.82 3.29
CA VAL A 11 59.73 24.89 2.89
C VAL A 11 58.27 24.56 3.19
N ALA A 12 57.95 23.33 3.58
CA ALA A 12 56.61 22.92 3.99
C ALA A 12 56.63 21.80 5.02
N VAL A 13 55.56 21.77 5.83
CA VAL A 13 55.21 20.62 6.64
C VAL A 13 54.49 19.62 5.75
N VAL A 14 55.08 18.44 5.55
CA VAL A 14 54.47 17.34 4.80
C VAL A 14 53.93 16.34 5.81
N THR A 15 52.61 16.29 5.95
CA THR A 15 51.89 15.30 6.76
C THR A 15 51.07 14.41 5.85
N ASP A 16 51.18 13.10 6.04
CA ASP A 16 50.21 12.16 5.49
C ASP A 16 48.95 12.24 6.37
N GLY A 17 47.87 12.80 5.82
CA GLY A 17 46.67 13.14 6.56
C GLY A 17 45.50 13.48 5.64
N PRO A 18 44.30 13.64 6.21
CA PRO A 18 43.13 14.03 5.43
C PRO A 18 43.28 15.44 4.85
N ASP A 19 42.63 15.68 3.72
CA ASP A 19 42.52 17.02 3.13
C ASP A 19 41.66 17.96 4.03
N GLN A 20 41.60 19.25 3.70
CA GLN A 20 40.75 20.20 4.42
C GLN A 20 39.30 19.70 4.47
N PRO A 21 38.66 19.68 5.66
CA PRO A 21 37.31 19.16 5.79
C PRO A 21 36.33 20.00 4.96
N SER A 22 35.74 19.39 3.93
CA SER A 22 34.67 19.99 3.15
C SER A 22 33.28 19.61 3.66
N GLN A 23 33.21 18.64 4.58
CA GLN A 23 31.98 18.13 5.16
C GLN A 23 32.24 17.53 6.55
N TYR A 24 31.24 17.61 7.43
CA TYR A 24 31.24 16.90 8.71
C TYR A 24 30.01 16.01 8.81
N VAL A 25 30.22 14.77 9.28
CA VAL A 25 29.15 13.81 9.54
C VAL A 25 29.39 13.18 10.91
N TRP A 26 28.36 13.15 11.74
CA TRP A 26 28.40 12.50 13.04
C TRP A 26 27.07 11.83 13.38
N HIS A 27 27.16 10.82 14.23
CA HIS A 27 26.05 10.11 14.82
C HIS A 27 25.91 10.55 16.27
N GLY A 28 24.71 10.91 16.69
CA GLY A 28 24.43 11.31 18.05
C GLY A 28 23.27 10.52 18.65
N GLY A 29 23.32 10.36 19.96
CA GLY A 29 22.27 9.72 20.74
C GLY A 29 22.47 9.99 22.23
N LYS A 30 21.77 9.24 23.08
CA LYS A 30 21.87 9.39 24.55
C LYS A 30 23.27 9.08 25.10
N GLU A 31 24.08 8.34 24.35
CA GLU A 31 25.44 7.94 24.71
C GLU A 31 26.51 8.99 24.32
N GLY A 32 26.12 10.03 23.59
CA GLY A 32 27.00 11.10 23.13
C GLY A 32 27.03 11.24 21.60
N GLU A 33 27.99 12.01 21.11
CA GLU A 33 28.24 12.23 19.69
C GLU A 33 29.54 11.54 19.24
N PHE A 34 29.46 10.79 18.15
CA PHE A 34 30.57 10.06 17.56
C PHE A 34 30.76 10.47 16.10
N PRO A 35 32.00 10.74 15.64
CA PRO A 35 32.28 10.92 14.22
C PRO A 35 31.78 9.70 13.43
N ALA A 36 31.10 9.94 12.30
CA ALA A 36 30.43 8.87 11.57
C ALA A 36 30.70 8.94 10.07
N VAL A 37 30.66 7.77 9.44
CA VAL A 37 30.65 7.63 7.98
C VAL A 37 29.36 6.92 7.59
N THR A 38 28.53 7.58 6.80
CA THR A 38 27.25 7.00 6.38
C THR A 38 27.39 6.26 5.06
N LEU A 39 27.10 4.96 5.09
CA LEU A 39 27.02 4.13 3.88
C LEU A 39 25.55 3.94 3.48
N SER A 40 25.17 4.51 2.33
CA SER A 40 23.84 4.32 1.76
C SER A 40 23.87 3.20 0.71
N ILE A 41 23.14 2.12 0.97
CA ILE A 41 23.03 0.98 0.06
C ILE A 41 21.65 1.00 -0.59
N SER A 42 21.62 1.07 -1.91
CA SER A 42 20.38 1.06 -2.70
C SER A 42 20.23 -0.25 -3.46
N LYS A 43 18.99 -0.73 -3.55
CA LYS A 43 18.68 -1.91 -4.35
C LYS A 43 18.78 -1.61 -5.85
N LYS A 44 19.07 -2.63 -6.65
CA LYS A 44 18.93 -2.57 -8.11
C LYS A 44 17.46 -2.79 -8.53
N PRO A 45 17.05 -2.29 -9.71
CA PRO A 45 15.74 -2.61 -10.28
C PRO A 45 15.49 -4.12 -10.32
N GLY A 46 14.28 -4.56 -10.02
CA GLY A 46 13.88 -5.98 -10.02
C GLY A 46 14.32 -6.78 -8.78
N VAL A 47 15.17 -6.24 -7.91
CA VAL A 47 15.63 -6.95 -6.71
C VAL A 47 14.74 -6.62 -5.51
N ASN A 48 14.56 -7.59 -4.61
CA ASN A 48 13.86 -7.42 -3.35
C ASN A 48 14.66 -6.54 -2.37
N ALA A 49 14.00 -5.58 -1.74
CA ALA A 49 14.63 -4.68 -0.78
C ALA A 49 15.00 -5.40 0.54
N ALA A 50 14.19 -6.37 0.97
CA ALA A 50 14.43 -7.11 2.20
C ALA A 50 15.70 -7.96 2.10
N ASP A 51 15.81 -8.76 1.05
CA ASP A 51 16.95 -9.65 0.81
C ASP A 51 18.27 -8.88 0.69
N VAL A 52 18.25 -7.71 0.03
CA VAL A 52 19.42 -6.83 -0.07
C VAL A 52 19.81 -6.27 1.28
N ALA A 53 18.84 -5.81 2.09
CA ALA A 53 19.10 -5.28 3.42
C ALA A 53 19.68 -6.36 4.34
N GLU A 54 19.09 -7.55 4.36
CA GLU A 54 19.57 -8.68 5.15
C GLU A 54 20.96 -9.12 4.72
N SER A 55 21.21 -9.23 3.41
CA SER A 55 22.54 -9.58 2.88
C SER A 55 23.61 -8.52 3.21
N ALA A 56 23.25 -7.24 3.15
CA ALA A 56 24.15 -6.14 3.48
C ALA A 56 24.51 -6.14 4.97
N ILE A 57 23.52 -6.34 5.85
CA ILE A 57 23.72 -6.43 7.29
C ILE A 57 24.57 -7.67 7.62
N ALA A 58 24.22 -8.84 7.09
CA ALA A 58 25.00 -10.06 7.29
C ALA A 58 26.45 -9.91 6.81
N ARG A 59 26.67 -9.20 5.70
CA ARG A 59 28.02 -8.89 5.22
C ARG A 59 28.76 -7.94 6.17
N ALA A 60 28.11 -6.92 6.70
CA ALA A 60 28.71 -5.99 7.66
C ALA A 60 29.09 -6.71 8.96
N GLU A 61 28.22 -7.58 9.48
CA GLU A 61 28.49 -8.41 10.64
C GLU A 61 29.69 -9.35 10.42
N ALA A 62 29.78 -9.99 9.25
CA ALA A 62 30.91 -10.86 8.90
C ALA A 62 32.26 -10.13 8.76
N LEU A 63 32.25 -8.79 8.68
CA LEU A 63 33.47 -7.96 8.61
C LEU A 63 33.92 -7.44 9.99
N LYS A 64 33.11 -7.63 11.04
CA LYS A 64 33.47 -7.28 12.42
C LYS A 64 34.66 -8.12 12.89
N GLY A 65 35.64 -7.45 13.50
CA GLY A 65 36.85 -8.09 14.01
C GLY A 65 37.91 -8.40 12.95
N THR A 66 37.65 -8.12 11.67
CA THR A 66 38.66 -8.23 10.59
C THR A 66 38.89 -6.91 9.88
N VAL A 67 37.86 -6.38 9.21
CA VAL A 67 37.95 -5.13 8.44
C VAL A 67 37.42 -3.95 9.27
N ILE A 68 36.42 -4.21 10.11
CA ILE A 68 35.95 -3.24 11.11
C ILE A 68 36.74 -3.52 12.40
N PRO A 69 37.72 -2.66 12.75
CA PRO A 69 38.60 -2.88 13.89
C PRO A 69 37.88 -2.61 15.22
N GLU A 70 38.51 -3.00 16.33
CA GLU A 70 38.04 -2.64 17.67
C GLU A 70 37.97 -1.10 17.83
N GLY A 71 36.86 -0.60 18.36
CA GLY A 71 36.58 0.83 18.52
C GLY A 71 35.79 1.48 17.38
N VAL A 72 35.48 0.74 16.30
CA VAL A 72 34.55 1.18 15.26
C VAL A 72 33.27 0.37 15.34
N GLU A 73 32.14 1.06 15.53
CA GLU A 73 30.82 0.44 15.54
C GLU A 73 30.09 0.66 14.23
N PHE A 74 29.33 -0.36 13.81
CA PHE A 74 28.41 -0.25 12.70
C PHE A 74 26.98 -0.32 13.24
N THR A 75 26.20 0.71 12.96
CA THR A 75 24.80 0.84 13.38
C THR A 75 23.92 1.02 12.16
N VAL A 76 22.82 0.25 12.12
CA VAL A 76 21.80 0.39 11.07
C VAL A 76 20.84 1.50 11.46
N THR A 77 21.02 2.68 10.87
CA THR A 77 20.18 3.86 11.17
C THR A 77 18.89 3.88 10.37
N ARG A 78 18.83 3.20 9.22
CA ARG A 78 17.63 3.14 8.37
C ARG A 78 17.54 1.84 7.58
N ASN A 79 16.44 1.09 7.75
CA ASN A 79 16.19 -0.16 7.03
C ASN A 79 14.81 -0.20 6.38
N TYR A 80 14.73 0.26 5.12
CA TYR A 80 13.49 0.17 4.34
C TYR A 80 13.11 -1.25 3.92
N GLY A 81 14.03 -2.22 3.96
CA GLY A 81 13.73 -3.64 3.73
C GLY A 81 12.85 -4.21 4.84
N ALA A 82 13.21 -3.94 6.10
CA ALA A 82 12.41 -4.31 7.27
C ALA A 82 11.02 -3.65 7.24
N THR A 83 10.96 -2.32 7.08
CA THR A 83 9.68 -1.60 7.03
C THR A 83 8.82 -2.02 5.83
N ALA A 84 9.42 -2.38 4.69
CA ALA A 84 8.67 -2.89 3.54
C ALA A 84 8.01 -4.24 3.88
N THR A 85 8.77 -5.14 4.50
CA THR A 85 8.31 -6.47 4.93
C THR A 85 7.17 -6.38 5.94
N ASP A 86 7.33 -5.57 6.99
CA ASP A 86 6.30 -5.36 8.01
C ASP A 86 5.00 -4.84 7.40
N LYS A 87 5.09 -3.82 6.55
CA LYS A 87 3.89 -3.25 5.91
C LYS A 87 3.27 -4.23 4.92
N ALA A 88 4.06 -5.04 4.20
CA ALA A 88 3.54 -6.10 3.33
C ALA A 88 2.81 -7.18 4.15
N GLN A 89 3.40 -7.67 5.23
CA GLN A 89 2.79 -8.67 6.10
C GLN A 89 1.51 -8.16 6.78
N LYS A 90 1.51 -6.90 7.24
CA LYS A 90 0.28 -6.23 7.74
C LYS A 90 -0.82 -6.18 6.67
N LEU A 91 -0.48 -5.86 5.42
CA LEU A 91 -1.46 -5.81 4.33
C LEU A 91 -1.96 -7.21 3.94
N ILE A 92 -1.09 -8.22 3.92
CA ILE A 92 -1.48 -9.62 3.71
C ILE A 92 -2.42 -10.07 4.83
N GLY A 93 -2.13 -9.75 6.09
CA GLY A 93 -3.02 -10.02 7.22
C GLY A 93 -4.40 -9.38 7.05
N LYS A 94 -4.45 -8.11 6.59
CA LYS A 94 -5.71 -7.43 6.26
C LYS A 94 -6.45 -8.10 5.09
N LEU A 95 -5.74 -8.58 4.08
CA LEU A 95 -6.32 -9.30 2.94
C LEU A 95 -6.95 -10.63 3.39
N VAL A 96 -6.26 -11.39 4.24
CA VAL A 96 -6.79 -12.64 4.82
C VAL A 96 -8.00 -12.35 5.71
N PHE A 97 -7.94 -11.30 6.54
CA PHE A 97 -9.05 -10.87 7.37
C PHE A 97 -10.28 -10.49 6.54
N ALA A 98 -10.10 -9.66 5.51
CA ALA A 98 -11.19 -9.25 4.62
C ALA A 98 -11.83 -10.45 3.90
N THR A 99 -11.00 -11.33 3.33
CA THR A 99 -11.46 -12.55 2.65
C THR A 99 -12.24 -13.45 3.61
N SER A 100 -11.72 -13.65 4.82
CA SER A 100 -12.38 -14.46 5.86
C SER A 100 -13.70 -13.84 6.31
N ALA A 101 -13.76 -12.52 6.48
CA ALA A 101 -14.97 -11.81 6.84
C ALA A 101 -16.08 -11.98 5.78
N VAL A 102 -15.73 -11.92 4.49
CA VAL A 102 -16.69 -12.16 3.40
C VAL A 102 -17.18 -13.61 3.41
N VAL A 103 -16.29 -14.59 3.54
CA VAL A 103 -16.68 -16.02 3.64
C VAL A 103 -17.58 -16.28 4.84
N LEU A 104 -17.28 -15.68 6.00
CA LEU A 104 -18.11 -15.77 7.20
C LEU A 104 -19.49 -15.12 6.99
N LEU A 105 -19.56 -13.98 6.30
CA LEU A 105 -20.84 -13.35 5.99
C LEU A 105 -21.70 -14.27 5.10
N VAL A 106 -21.12 -14.86 4.06
CA VAL A 106 -21.79 -15.83 3.19
C VAL A 106 -22.22 -17.08 3.99
N LEU A 107 -21.39 -17.53 4.92
CA LEU A 107 -21.69 -18.67 5.81
C LEU A 107 -22.97 -18.45 6.63
N PHE A 108 -23.15 -17.24 7.17
CA PHE A 108 -24.34 -16.90 7.95
C PHE A 108 -25.56 -16.57 7.08
N ALA A 109 -25.34 -16.06 5.87
CA ALA A 109 -26.42 -15.62 4.97
C ALA A 109 -27.00 -16.75 4.10
N LEU A 110 -26.14 -17.58 3.49
CA LEU A 110 -26.54 -18.62 2.52
C LEU A 110 -26.33 -20.05 3.04
N GLY A 111 -25.26 -20.29 3.80
CA GLY A 111 -24.97 -21.61 4.36
C GLY A 111 -23.51 -22.04 4.21
N ARG A 112 -23.19 -23.23 4.76
CA ARG A 112 -21.81 -23.75 4.83
C ARG A 112 -21.23 -24.11 3.47
N ARG A 113 -22.05 -24.63 2.55
CA ARG A 113 -21.56 -25.14 1.25
C ARG A 113 -21.33 -23.97 0.29
N GLU A 114 -22.25 -23.02 0.27
CA GLU A 114 -22.19 -21.77 -0.48
C GLU A 114 -20.96 -20.95 -0.06
N ALA A 115 -20.70 -20.84 1.25
CA ALA A 115 -19.51 -20.18 1.76
C ALA A 115 -18.20 -20.85 1.31
N VAL A 116 -18.17 -22.19 1.23
CA VAL A 116 -17.00 -22.92 0.70
C VAL A 116 -16.82 -22.63 -0.79
N ILE A 117 -17.89 -22.63 -1.58
CA ILE A 117 -17.82 -22.32 -3.02
C ILE A 117 -17.25 -20.91 -3.22
N VAL A 118 -17.83 -19.91 -2.54
CA VAL A 118 -17.37 -18.52 -2.64
C VAL A 118 -15.92 -18.38 -2.13
N GLY A 119 -15.58 -19.00 -1.00
CA GLY A 119 -14.22 -18.95 -0.46
C GLY A 119 -13.16 -19.52 -1.41
N VAL A 120 -13.46 -20.65 -2.07
CA VAL A 120 -12.59 -21.25 -3.09
C VAL A 120 -12.49 -20.34 -4.31
N ALA A 121 -13.61 -19.80 -4.80
CA ALA A 121 -13.62 -18.89 -5.94
C ALA A 121 -12.76 -17.65 -5.68
N VAL A 122 -12.93 -16.97 -4.53
CA VAL A 122 -12.16 -15.78 -4.16
C VAL A 122 -10.67 -16.10 -4.05
N THR A 123 -10.32 -17.20 -3.39
CA THR A 123 -8.91 -17.62 -3.24
C THR A 123 -8.27 -17.89 -4.60
N LEU A 124 -8.99 -18.58 -5.49
CA LEU A 124 -8.52 -18.88 -6.84
C LEU A 124 -8.37 -17.60 -7.66
N THR A 125 -9.32 -16.68 -7.58
CA THR A 125 -9.24 -15.40 -8.31
C THR A 125 -8.07 -14.56 -7.82
N LEU A 126 -7.85 -14.48 -6.51
CA LEU A 126 -6.69 -13.75 -5.96
C LEU A 126 -5.37 -14.37 -6.41
N ALA A 127 -5.25 -15.71 -6.37
CA ALA A 127 -4.07 -16.42 -6.84
C ALA A 127 -3.82 -16.18 -8.35
N ALA A 128 -4.87 -16.30 -9.17
CA ALA A 128 -4.79 -16.06 -10.60
C ALA A 128 -4.48 -14.59 -10.94
N THR A 129 -5.02 -13.64 -10.17
CA THR A 129 -4.73 -12.21 -10.33
C THR A 129 -3.29 -11.89 -9.98
N LEU A 130 -2.77 -12.46 -8.87
CA LEU A 130 -1.37 -12.33 -8.49
C LEU A 130 -0.44 -12.93 -9.55
N PHE A 131 -0.78 -14.11 -10.08
CA PHE A 131 -0.03 -14.74 -11.16
C PHE A 131 -0.04 -13.88 -12.43
N ALA A 132 -1.19 -13.37 -12.83
CA ALA A 132 -1.31 -12.51 -14.00
C ALA A 132 -0.57 -11.18 -13.81
N SER A 133 -0.60 -10.60 -12.60
CA SER A 133 0.14 -9.38 -12.25
C SER A 133 1.65 -9.59 -12.35
N TRP A 134 2.14 -10.73 -11.83
CA TRP A 134 3.53 -11.13 -11.97
C TRP A 134 3.92 -11.34 -13.44
N ALA A 135 3.08 -12.00 -14.24
CA ALA A 135 3.31 -12.22 -15.67
C ALA A 135 3.32 -10.90 -16.47
N TRP A 136 2.58 -9.88 -16.03
CA TRP A 136 2.60 -8.52 -16.60
C TRP A 136 3.84 -7.72 -16.17
N GLY A 137 4.67 -8.25 -15.26
CA GLY A 137 5.89 -7.59 -14.78
C GLY A 137 5.70 -6.67 -13.57
N PHE A 138 4.54 -6.70 -12.92
CA PHE A 138 4.35 -5.96 -11.67
C PHE A 138 4.98 -6.69 -10.49
N THR A 139 5.50 -5.90 -9.55
CA THR A 139 6.05 -6.40 -8.29
C THR A 139 5.01 -6.31 -7.18
N LEU A 140 5.10 -7.21 -6.20
CA LEU A 140 4.29 -7.11 -4.99
C LEU A 140 4.83 -5.98 -4.11
N ASN A 141 4.04 -4.92 -3.99
CA ASN A 141 4.31 -3.76 -3.14
C ASN A 141 3.02 -3.27 -2.47
N ARG A 142 3.16 -2.28 -1.57
CA ARG A 142 2.03 -1.74 -0.81
C ARG A 142 0.88 -1.25 -1.68
N VAL A 143 1.17 -0.65 -2.83
CA VAL A 143 0.15 -0.14 -3.76
C VAL A 143 -0.56 -1.27 -4.49
N SER A 144 0.19 -2.25 -4.99
CA SER A 144 -0.41 -3.44 -5.63
C SER A 144 -1.26 -4.27 -4.64
N LEU A 145 -0.83 -4.39 -3.38
CA LEU A 145 -1.60 -5.07 -2.33
C LEU A 145 -2.86 -4.28 -1.97
N PHE A 146 -2.77 -2.95 -1.92
CA PHE A 146 -3.94 -2.09 -1.75
C PHE A 146 -4.94 -2.27 -2.89
N ALA A 147 -4.46 -2.32 -4.13
CA ALA A 147 -5.30 -2.58 -5.31
C ALA A 147 -6.04 -3.91 -5.18
N LEU A 148 -5.36 -4.98 -4.77
CA LEU A 148 -5.99 -6.28 -4.54
C LEU A 148 -7.03 -6.24 -3.43
N ILE A 149 -6.73 -5.59 -2.30
CA ILE A 149 -7.70 -5.43 -1.19
C ILE A 149 -8.95 -4.67 -1.65
N PHE A 150 -8.76 -3.57 -2.39
CA PHE A 150 -9.85 -2.80 -2.97
C PHE A 150 -10.68 -3.66 -3.95
N SER A 151 -10.00 -4.44 -4.78
CA SER A 151 -10.66 -5.35 -5.72
C SER A 151 -11.45 -6.45 -5.03
N ILE A 152 -11.01 -7.01 -3.91
CA ILE A 152 -11.73 -8.11 -3.22
C ILE A 152 -13.21 -7.76 -3.01
N GLY A 153 -13.51 -6.56 -2.52
CA GLY A 153 -14.89 -6.16 -2.23
C GLY A 153 -15.81 -6.20 -3.44
N ILE A 154 -15.28 -5.94 -4.64
CA ILE A 154 -16.04 -5.98 -5.90
C ILE A 154 -15.92 -7.36 -6.58
N LEU A 155 -14.77 -8.00 -6.43
CA LEU A 155 -14.42 -9.28 -7.05
C LEU A 155 -15.26 -10.42 -6.49
N VAL A 156 -15.57 -10.40 -5.19
CA VAL A 156 -16.37 -11.48 -4.58
C VAL A 156 -17.82 -11.44 -5.05
N ASP A 157 -18.32 -10.29 -5.52
CA ASP A 157 -19.71 -10.12 -5.94
C ASP A 157 -20.08 -11.08 -7.08
N ASP A 158 -19.22 -11.27 -8.09
CA ASP A 158 -19.50 -12.15 -9.23
C ASP A 158 -19.80 -13.59 -8.77
N ALA A 159 -18.96 -14.12 -7.87
CA ALA A 159 -19.13 -15.45 -7.34
C ALA A 159 -20.36 -15.55 -6.42
N ILE A 160 -20.61 -14.53 -5.59
CA ILE A 160 -21.78 -14.50 -4.70
C ILE A 160 -23.07 -14.48 -5.53
N VAL A 161 -23.18 -13.60 -6.53
CA VAL A 161 -24.39 -13.45 -7.37
C VAL A 161 -24.72 -14.77 -8.07
N VAL A 162 -23.71 -15.46 -8.62
CA VAL A 162 -23.91 -16.76 -9.28
C VAL A 162 -24.33 -17.85 -8.28
N VAL A 163 -23.65 -17.97 -7.12
CA VAL A 163 -23.99 -18.98 -6.10
C VAL A 163 -25.36 -18.72 -5.50
N GLU A 164 -25.66 -17.47 -5.15
CA GLU A 164 -26.96 -17.06 -4.63
C GLU A 164 -28.05 -17.38 -5.64
N ASN A 165 -27.84 -17.09 -6.93
CA ASN A 165 -28.86 -17.36 -7.92
C ASN A 165 -29.10 -18.85 -8.13
N ILE A 166 -28.05 -19.66 -8.15
CA ILE A 166 -28.19 -21.13 -8.20
C ILE A 166 -28.96 -21.63 -6.98
N HIS A 167 -28.64 -21.13 -5.78
CA HIS A 167 -29.34 -21.46 -4.54
C HIS A 167 -30.82 -21.03 -4.60
N ARG A 168 -31.12 -19.85 -5.15
CA ARG A 168 -32.48 -19.35 -5.34
C ARG A 168 -33.28 -20.25 -6.27
N TRP A 169 -32.73 -20.63 -7.43
CA TRP A 169 -33.41 -21.54 -8.36
C TRP A 169 -33.60 -22.93 -7.78
N GLN A 170 -32.65 -23.42 -6.99
CA GLN A 170 -32.79 -24.69 -6.26
C GLN A 170 -33.97 -24.66 -5.28
N GLN A 171 -34.26 -23.52 -4.65
CA GLN A 171 -35.43 -23.36 -3.79
C GLN A 171 -36.74 -23.25 -4.57
N LEU A 172 -36.71 -22.67 -5.77
CA LEU A 172 -37.89 -22.50 -6.63
C LEU A 172 -38.28 -23.80 -7.35
N GLU A 173 -37.31 -24.60 -7.76
CA GLU A 173 -37.49 -25.86 -8.49
C GLU A 173 -36.79 -27.03 -7.76
N PRO A 174 -37.24 -27.40 -6.55
CA PRO A 174 -36.56 -28.41 -5.71
C PRO A 174 -36.53 -29.82 -6.31
N ASP A 175 -37.46 -30.12 -7.22
CA ASP A 175 -37.60 -31.44 -7.85
C ASP A 175 -36.68 -31.64 -9.07
N LYS A 176 -35.98 -30.59 -9.53
CA LYS A 176 -35.09 -30.68 -10.69
C LYS A 176 -33.65 -30.90 -10.28
N ASP A 177 -32.92 -31.63 -11.13
CA ASP A 177 -31.50 -31.83 -10.95
C ASP A 177 -30.73 -30.52 -11.13
N LEU A 178 -29.68 -30.32 -10.31
CA LEU A 178 -28.80 -29.15 -10.39
C LEU A 178 -28.19 -28.94 -11.78
N TRP A 179 -28.00 -30.01 -12.55
CA TRP A 179 -27.51 -29.93 -13.93
C TRP A 179 -28.46 -29.15 -14.86
N GLU A 180 -29.77 -29.20 -14.62
CA GLU A 180 -30.77 -28.47 -15.40
C GLU A 180 -30.99 -27.03 -14.88
N ILE A 181 -30.80 -26.84 -13.57
CA ILE A 181 -31.01 -25.56 -12.89
C ILE A 181 -29.86 -24.59 -13.18
N ILE A 182 -28.62 -25.06 -13.08
CA ILE A 182 -27.42 -24.22 -13.12
C ILE A 182 -27.33 -23.37 -14.40
N PRO A 183 -27.54 -23.92 -15.63
CA PRO A 183 -27.47 -23.11 -16.84
C PRO A 183 -28.49 -21.96 -16.85
N LYS A 184 -29.71 -22.21 -16.39
CA LYS A 184 -30.77 -21.18 -16.32
C LYS A 184 -30.43 -20.10 -15.29
N ALA A 185 -29.95 -20.51 -14.12
CA ALA A 185 -29.54 -19.59 -13.07
C ALA A 185 -28.36 -18.71 -13.53
N VAL A 186 -27.37 -19.27 -14.21
CA VAL A 186 -26.22 -18.51 -14.72
C VAL A 186 -26.64 -17.56 -15.84
N ASP A 187 -27.49 -17.99 -16.77
CA ASP A 187 -27.94 -17.16 -17.91
C ASP A 187 -28.75 -15.93 -17.45
N GLU A 188 -29.57 -16.08 -16.39
CA GLU A 188 -30.35 -14.98 -15.82
C GLU A 188 -29.47 -13.84 -15.28
N VAL A 189 -28.35 -14.17 -14.62
CA VAL A 189 -27.44 -13.18 -14.01
C VAL A 189 -26.22 -12.87 -14.87
N GLY A 190 -25.98 -13.64 -15.93
CA GLY A 190 -24.78 -13.54 -16.77
C GLY A 190 -24.63 -12.16 -17.41
N GLY A 191 -25.64 -11.73 -18.16
CA GLY A 191 -25.64 -10.40 -18.81
C GLY A 191 -25.42 -9.24 -17.84
N PRO A 192 -26.20 -9.14 -16.74
CA PRO A 192 -26.00 -8.12 -15.71
C PRO A 192 -24.60 -8.13 -15.09
N THR A 193 -24.06 -9.31 -14.78
CA THR A 193 -22.73 -9.45 -14.12
C THR A 193 -21.59 -9.03 -15.06
N ILE A 194 -21.67 -9.41 -16.34
CA ILE A 194 -20.72 -8.98 -17.37
C ILE A 194 -20.74 -7.45 -17.51
N LEU A 195 -21.94 -6.85 -17.64
CA LEU A 195 -22.09 -5.41 -17.79
C LEU A 195 -21.55 -4.65 -16.57
N ALA A 196 -21.84 -5.13 -15.36
CA ALA A 196 -21.34 -4.55 -14.12
C ALA A 196 -19.81 -4.59 -14.08
N THR A 197 -19.20 -5.74 -14.41
CA THR A 197 -17.75 -5.93 -14.46
C THR A 197 -17.09 -4.93 -15.42
N PHE A 198 -17.57 -4.84 -16.65
CA PHE A 198 -17.02 -3.90 -17.64
C PHE A 198 -17.24 -2.43 -17.25
N THR A 199 -18.32 -2.13 -16.54
CA THR A 199 -18.57 -0.76 -16.03
C THR A 199 -17.54 -0.38 -14.97
N VAL A 200 -17.21 -1.29 -14.05
CA VAL A 200 -16.15 -1.09 -13.05
C VAL A 200 -14.79 -0.92 -13.74
N ILE A 201 -14.46 -1.78 -14.70
CA ILE A 201 -13.22 -1.67 -15.48
C ILE A 201 -13.16 -0.31 -16.18
N ALA A 202 -14.23 0.11 -16.86
CA ALA A 202 -14.29 1.40 -17.55
C ALA A 202 -14.13 2.60 -16.61
N ALA A 203 -14.62 2.50 -15.37
CA ALA A 203 -14.45 3.54 -14.36
C ALA A 203 -13.01 3.63 -13.83
N LEU A 204 -12.30 2.50 -13.72
CA LEU A 204 -10.94 2.45 -13.17
C LEU A 204 -9.86 2.69 -14.23
N LEU A 205 -10.07 2.22 -15.46
CA LEU A 205 -9.08 2.24 -16.55
C LEU A 205 -8.45 3.62 -16.83
N PRO A 206 -9.18 4.76 -16.76
CA PRO A 206 -8.59 6.08 -16.99
C PRO A 206 -7.40 6.39 -16.08
N MET A 207 -7.36 5.84 -14.85
CA MET A 207 -6.25 6.05 -13.93
C MET A 207 -4.94 5.42 -14.42
N ALA A 208 -4.98 4.47 -15.35
CA ALA A 208 -3.78 3.85 -15.92
C ALA A 208 -2.99 4.82 -16.81
N PHE A 209 -3.65 5.87 -17.31
CA PHE A 209 -3.08 6.87 -18.23
C PHE A 209 -2.55 8.11 -17.51
N VAL A 210 -2.48 8.10 -16.17
CA VAL A 210 -1.90 9.20 -15.40
C VAL A 210 -0.40 9.29 -15.68
N THR A 211 0.06 10.48 -16.08
CA THR A 211 1.46 10.75 -16.45
C THR A 211 2.25 11.40 -15.31
N GLY A 212 3.56 11.64 -15.54
CA GLY A 212 4.45 12.28 -14.57
C GLY A 212 4.91 11.35 -13.45
N LEU A 213 5.34 11.93 -12.32
CA LEU A 213 5.88 11.18 -11.18
C LEU A 213 4.84 10.26 -10.51
N MET A 214 3.54 10.55 -10.69
CA MET A 214 2.44 9.74 -10.15
C MET A 214 2.10 8.52 -11.00
N GLY A 215 2.45 8.49 -12.29
CA GLY A 215 2.09 7.40 -13.19
C GLY A 215 2.58 6.02 -12.72
N PRO A 216 3.87 5.85 -12.39
CA PRO A 216 4.38 4.58 -11.86
C PRO A 216 3.75 4.18 -10.51
N TYR A 217 3.29 5.14 -9.71
CA TYR A 217 2.64 4.87 -8.43
C TYR A 217 1.17 4.46 -8.62
N MET A 218 0.44 5.11 -9.52
CA MET A 218 -1.00 4.88 -9.72
C MET A 218 -1.29 3.72 -10.67
N SER A 219 -0.46 3.50 -11.69
CA SER A 219 -0.69 2.51 -12.76
C SER A 219 -0.97 1.07 -12.30
N PRO A 220 -0.36 0.53 -11.22
CA PRO A 220 -0.65 -0.84 -10.80
C PRO A 220 -2.08 -1.01 -10.28
N ILE A 221 -2.72 0.05 -9.77
CA ILE A 221 -4.07 -0.02 -9.18
C ILE A 221 -5.12 -0.41 -10.23
N PRO A 222 -5.38 0.38 -11.28
CA PRO A 222 -6.41 0.07 -12.26
C PRO A 222 -6.08 -1.17 -13.10
N ILE A 223 -4.81 -1.44 -13.37
CA ILE A 223 -4.41 -2.59 -14.20
C ILE A 223 -4.65 -3.90 -13.44
N ASN A 224 -4.10 -4.03 -12.23
CA ASN A 224 -4.29 -5.25 -11.43
C ASN A 224 -5.76 -5.42 -11.03
N ALA A 225 -6.46 -4.33 -10.71
CA ALA A 225 -7.88 -4.39 -10.38
C ALA A 225 -8.72 -4.85 -11.58
N SER A 226 -8.52 -4.27 -12.76
CA SER A 226 -9.29 -4.63 -13.96
C SER A 226 -9.00 -6.06 -14.40
N MET A 227 -7.75 -6.49 -14.32
CA MET A 227 -7.36 -7.86 -14.61
C MET A 227 -7.99 -8.84 -13.61
N GLY A 228 -7.98 -8.50 -12.32
CA GLY A 228 -8.63 -9.30 -11.29
C GLY A 228 -10.14 -9.41 -11.48
N MET A 229 -10.81 -8.32 -11.87
CA MET A 229 -12.23 -8.32 -12.21
C MET A 229 -12.55 -9.22 -13.40
N PHE A 230 -11.76 -9.14 -14.48
CA PHE A 230 -11.94 -10.01 -15.64
C PHE A 230 -11.72 -11.49 -15.30
N ILE A 231 -10.68 -11.80 -14.52
CA ILE A 231 -10.39 -13.17 -14.05
C ILE A 231 -11.52 -13.66 -13.13
N SER A 232 -12.08 -12.79 -12.29
CA SER A 232 -13.20 -13.11 -11.41
C SER A 232 -14.41 -13.56 -12.19
N LEU A 233 -14.79 -12.80 -13.21
CA LEU A 233 -15.91 -13.10 -14.09
C LEU A 233 -15.73 -14.47 -14.76
N ALA A 234 -14.52 -14.79 -15.24
CA ALA A 234 -14.21 -16.10 -15.81
C ALA A 234 -14.36 -17.23 -14.78
N ILE A 235 -13.86 -17.04 -13.56
CA ILE A 235 -13.99 -18.01 -12.47
C ILE A 235 -15.45 -18.17 -12.04
N ALA A 236 -16.21 -17.08 -11.99
CA ALA A 236 -17.62 -17.05 -11.61
C ALA A 236 -18.53 -17.79 -12.61
N PHE A 237 -18.17 -17.85 -13.89
CA PHE A 237 -18.95 -18.61 -14.88
C PHE A 237 -18.43 -20.01 -15.18
N VAL A 238 -17.17 -20.32 -14.86
CA VAL A 238 -16.59 -21.64 -15.13
C VAL A 238 -16.50 -22.47 -13.86
N VAL A 239 -15.81 -21.96 -12.84
CA VAL A 239 -15.46 -22.72 -11.64
C VAL A 239 -16.61 -22.74 -10.65
N THR A 240 -17.28 -21.61 -10.44
CA THR A 240 -18.39 -21.51 -9.48
C THR A 240 -19.57 -22.43 -9.82
N PRO A 241 -20.08 -22.49 -11.07
CA PRO A 241 -21.17 -23.41 -11.43
C PRO A 241 -20.75 -24.88 -11.30
N TRP A 242 -19.51 -25.19 -11.67
CA TRP A 242 -18.96 -26.55 -11.52
C TRP A 242 -18.83 -26.98 -10.05
N LEU A 243 -18.35 -26.08 -9.18
CA LEU A 243 -18.29 -26.32 -7.73
C LEU A 243 -19.69 -26.46 -7.13
N ALA A 244 -20.64 -25.63 -7.56
CA ALA A 244 -22.03 -25.70 -7.13
C ALA A 244 -22.64 -27.07 -7.48
N LEU A 245 -22.43 -27.58 -8.70
CA LEU A 245 -22.89 -28.91 -9.11
C LEU A 245 -22.34 -30.04 -8.22
N LYS A 246 -21.08 -29.94 -7.80
CA LYS A 246 -20.44 -30.96 -6.94
C LYS A 246 -20.87 -30.86 -5.47
N LEU A 247 -20.93 -29.65 -4.92
CA LEU A 247 -21.07 -29.42 -3.48
C LEU A 247 -22.53 -29.26 -3.04
N LEU A 248 -23.43 -28.80 -3.91
CA LEU A 248 -24.85 -28.64 -3.58
C LEU A 248 -25.69 -29.91 -3.82
N LYS A 249 -25.10 -30.97 -4.40
CA LYS A 249 -25.78 -32.27 -4.55
C LYS A 249 -26.26 -32.80 -3.19
N GLY A 250 -27.55 -33.15 -3.12
CA GLY A 250 -28.16 -33.84 -1.97
C GLY A 250 -29.07 -33.03 -1.03
N HIS A 251 -29.53 -31.83 -1.40
CA HIS A 251 -30.40 -30.98 -0.55
C HIS A 251 -31.85 -30.79 -1.06
N ALA A 252 -32.44 -31.80 -1.71
CA ALA A 252 -33.84 -31.74 -2.17
C ALA A 252 -34.91 -31.67 -1.04
N HIS A 253 -34.53 -31.75 0.26
CA HIS A 253 -35.51 -31.93 1.34
C HIS A 253 -35.34 -31.04 2.60
N ALA A 254 -34.50 -30.00 2.59
CA ALA A 254 -34.41 -29.10 3.74
C ALA A 254 -35.48 -28.00 3.66
N ALA A 255 -36.52 -28.10 4.49
CA ALA A 255 -37.57 -27.10 4.62
C ALA A 255 -37.01 -25.69 4.92
N PRO A 256 -37.68 -24.61 4.47
CA PRO A 256 -37.15 -23.25 4.57
C PRO A 256 -37.18 -22.78 6.02
N THR A 257 -36.08 -22.91 6.75
CA THR A 257 -35.89 -22.20 8.02
C THR A 257 -35.62 -20.73 7.74
N LYS A 258 -36.67 -19.96 7.45
CA LYS A 258 -36.60 -18.50 7.44
C LYS A 258 -36.19 -18.02 8.83
N ALA A 259 -34.94 -17.56 8.97
CA ALA A 259 -34.47 -16.96 10.21
C ALA A 259 -35.37 -15.77 10.63
N PRO A 260 -35.65 -15.56 11.94
CA PRO A 260 -36.54 -14.50 12.43
C PRO A 260 -36.15 -13.08 12.00
N ALA A 261 -34.86 -12.84 11.73
CA ALA A 261 -34.34 -11.56 11.24
C ALA A 261 -34.84 -11.21 9.84
N GLY A 262 -35.10 -12.20 8.98
CA GLY A 262 -35.53 -12.01 7.60
C GLY A 262 -36.89 -11.32 7.48
N LYS A 263 -37.84 -11.58 8.39
CA LYS A 263 -39.19 -10.98 8.34
C LYS A 263 -39.18 -9.47 8.61
N ARG A 264 -38.33 -9.00 9.52
CA ARG A 264 -38.20 -7.56 9.82
C ARG A 264 -37.52 -6.83 8.67
N PHE A 265 -36.46 -7.42 8.10
CA PHE A 265 -35.75 -6.86 6.96
C PHE A 265 -36.64 -6.84 5.70
N GLU A 266 -37.39 -7.91 5.45
CA GLU A 266 -38.36 -8.00 4.34
C GLU A 266 -39.49 -6.97 4.49
N ALA A 267 -40.01 -6.76 5.71
CA ALA A 267 -41.01 -5.73 5.97
C ALA A 267 -40.47 -4.31 5.75
N LEU A 268 -39.23 -4.03 6.17
CA LEU A 268 -38.56 -2.77 5.91
C LEU A 268 -38.33 -2.57 4.41
N PHE A 269 -37.76 -3.58 3.74
CA PHE A 269 -37.49 -3.57 2.30
C PHE A 269 -38.78 -3.29 1.51
N ARG A 270 -39.86 -4.02 1.81
CA ARG A 270 -41.17 -3.78 1.18
C ARG A 270 -41.65 -2.36 1.44
N LYS A 271 -41.57 -1.84 2.67
CA LYS A 271 -42.01 -0.48 3.01
C LYS A 271 -41.31 0.60 2.18
N TYR A 272 -40.01 0.48 1.95
CA TYR A 272 -39.23 1.48 1.23
C TYR A 272 -39.20 1.27 -0.29
N VAL A 273 -39.24 0.03 -0.78
CA VAL A 273 -39.11 -0.29 -2.22
C VAL A 273 -40.46 -0.33 -2.94
N THR A 274 -41.53 -0.84 -2.30
CA THR A 274 -42.84 -0.93 -2.96
C THR A 274 -43.40 0.39 -3.48
N PRO A 275 -43.20 1.58 -2.85
CA PRO A 275 -43.66 2.85 -3.41
C PRO A 275 -43.04 3.18 -4.78
N PHE A 276 -41.84 2.67 -5.07
CA PHE A 276 -41.16 2.89 -6.35
C PHE A 276 -41.61 1.91 -7.45
N LEU A 277 -42.23 0.79 -7.09
CA LEU A 277 -42.67 -0.27 -8.00
C LEU A 277 -44.11 -0.11 -8.49
N HIS A 278 -44.92 0.78 -7.89
CA HIS A 278 -46.31 1.00 -8.29
C HIS A 278 -46.42 1.73 -9.63
N GLU A 279 -47.27 1.27 -10.55
CA GLU A 279 -47.39 1.79 -11.93
C GLU A 279 -47.83 3.27 -11.99
N ARG A 280 -48.74 3.70 -11.10
CA ARG A 280 -49.30 5.07 -11.10
C ARG A 280 -48.56 6.06 -10.21
N THR A 281 -48.24 5.70 -8.98
CA THR A 281 -47.55 6.58 -8.01
C THR A 281 -46.02 6.50 -8.08
N GLY A 282 -45.47 5.41 -8.63
CA GLY A 282 -44.03 5.17 -8.74
C GLY A 282 -43.31 6.15 -9.67
N LYS A 283 -43.99 6.74 -10.69
CA LYS A 283 -43.37 7.76 -11.55
C LYS A 283 -42.92 9.00 -10.76
N SER A 284 -43.77 9.49 -9.85
CA SER A 284 -43.44 10.65 -9.00
C SER A 284 -42.35 10.32 -7.98
N ALA A 285 -42.44 9.14 -7.34
CA ALA A 285 -41.43 8.67 -6.40
C ALA A 285 -40.04 8.50 -7.07
N ARG A 286 -39.98 7.85 -8.24
CA ARG A 286 -38.74 7.69 -9.03
C ARG A 286 -38.17 9.05 -9.47
N ARG A 287 -39.02 10.00 -9.87
CA ARG A 287 -38.55 11.36 -10.23
C ARG A 287 -37.98 12.11 -9.04
N LYS A 288 -38.61 12.01 -7.86
CA LYS A 288 -38.07 12.58 -6.60
C LYS A 288 -36.75 11.93 -6.21
N LEU A 289 -36.61 10.61 -6.39
CA LEU A 289 -35.36 9.89 -6.17
C LEU A 289 -34.26 10.39 -7.12
N TRP A 290 -34.53 10.49 -8.42
CA TRP A 290 -33.58 11.04 -9.39
C TRP A 290 -33.16 12.47 -9.07
N LEU A 291 -34.10 13.33 -8.68
CA LEU A 291 -33.80 14.69 -8.22
C LEU A 291 -32.96 14.68 -6.94
N GLY A 292 -33.25 13.79 -6.00
CA GLY A 292 -32.45 13.63 -4.78
C GLY A 292 -31.03 13.14 -5.06
N ILE A 293 -30.86 12.17 -5.96
CA ILE A 293 -29.55 11.69 -6.42
C ILE A 293 -28.79 12.81 -7.10
N LEU A 294 -29.42 13.54 -8.02
CA LEU A 294 -28.79 14.67 -8.70
C LEU A 294 -28.38 15.76 -7.72
N ALA A 295 -29.24 16.13 -6.78
CA ALA A 295 -28.94 17.09 -5.74
C ALA A 295 -27.77 16.62 -4.86
N ALA A 296 -27.74 15.34 -4.47
CA ALA A 296 -26.64 14.76 -3.71
C ALA A 296 -25.30 14.78 -4.48
N ILE A 297 -25.33 14.49 -5.80
CA ILE A 297 -24.14 14.59 -6.66
C ILE A 297 -23.65 16.04 -6.72
N VAL A 298 -24.55 17.00 -6.94
CA VAL A 298 -24.21 18.43 -7.00
C VAL A 298 -23.61 18.90 -5.67
N VAL A 299 -24.21 18.52 -4.54
CA VAL A 299 -23.68 18.82 -3.21
C VAL A 299 -22.29 18.19 -3.05
N SER A 300 -22.12 16.91 -3.38
CA SER A 300 -20.84 16.21 -3.26
C SER A 300 -19.73 16.87 -4.08
N VAL A 301 -20.01 17.27 -5.32
CA VAL A 301 -19.03 17.96 -6.18
C VAL A 301 -18.75 19.38 -5.66
N SER A 302 -19.78 20.08 -5.17
CA SER A 302 -19.63 21.42 -4.61
C SER A 302 -18.73 21.47 -3.37
N LEU A 303 -18.68 20.41 -2.57
CA LEU A 303 -17.81 20.33 -1.39
C LEU A 303 -16.32 20.44 -1.75
N ALA A 304 -15.92 19.93 -2.92
CA ALA A 304 -14.56 20.08 -3.42
C ALA A 304 -14.29 21.52 -3.88
N LEU A 305 -15.27 22.16 -4.53
CA LEU A 305 -15.16 23.55 -5.00
C LEU A 305 -15.06 24.55 -3.84
N VAL A 306 -15.83 24.32 -2.76
CA VAL A 306 -15.84 25.16 -1.55
C VAL A 306 -14.63 24.86 -0.65
N GLN A 307 -13.71 23.97 -1.07
CA GLN A 307 -12.52 23.58 -0.31
C GLN A 307 -12.81 23.01 1.09
N LEU A 308 -14.05 22.55 1.34
CA LEU A 308 -14.41 21.81 2.55
C LEU A 308 -13.72 20.44 2.59
N VAL A 309 -13.35 19.91 1.43
CA VAL A 309 -12.53 18.70 1.29
C VAL A 309 -11.13 19.10 0.80
N VAL A 310 -10.13 18.97 1.68
CA VAL A 310 -8.73 19.23 1.34
C VAL A 310 -8.20 18.10 0.46
N LEU A 311 -7.96 18.39 -0.83
CA LEU A 311 -7.33 17.47 -1.76
C LEU A 311 -5.85 17.29 -1.40
N LYS A 312 -5.46 16.08 -0.99
CA LYS A 312 -4.07 15.70 -0.75
C LYS A 312 -3.68 14.55 -1.67
N MET A 313 -2.52 14.67 -2.31
CA MET A 313 -2.03 13.70 -3.28
C MET A 313 -1.52 12.40 -2.64
N LEU A 314 -0.89 12.50 -1.48
CA LEU A 314 -0.47 11.34 -0.68
C LEU A 314 -0.84 11.60 0.79
N PRO A 315 -1.36 10.59 1.51
CA PRO A 315 -1.53 10.72 2.95
C PRO A 315 -0.16 10.84 3.62
N PHE A 316 -0.12 11.48 4.78
CA PHE A 316 1.08 11.46 5.60
C PHE A 316 1.39 10.00 5.98
N ASP A 317 2.59 9.54 5.63
CA ASP A 317 3.07 8.25 6.12
C ASP A 317 3.51 8.46 7.56
N ASN A 318 3.05 7.59 8.46
CA ASN A 318 3.53 7.59 9.83
C ASN A 318 4.81 6.76 9.87
N LYS A 319 5.95 7.44 9.98
CA LYS A 319 7.29 6.85 10.02
C LYS A 319 7.98 7.20 11.32
N SER A 320 8.81 6.29 11.82
CA SER A 320 9.69 6.51 12.98
C SER A 320 10.91 7.38 12.63
N GLU A 321 10.81 8.26 11.63
CA GLU A 321 11.92 9.10 11.15
C GLU A 321 11.40 10.46 10.68
N PHE A 322 12.14 11.53 10.95
CA PHE A 322 11.92 12.85 10.36
C PHE A 322 13.25 13.56 10.12
N GLN A 323 13.18 14.72 9.47
CA GLN A 323 14.37 15.39 8.96
C GLN A 323 14.28 16.90 9.22
N ILE A 324 15.38 17.47 9.70
CA ILE A 324 15.52 18.91 9.97
C ILE A 324 16.51 19.48 8.96
N MET A 325 16.04 20.47 8.19
CA MET A 325 16.85 21.18 7.21
C MET A 325 17.37 22.47 7.85
N LEU A 326 18.69 22.67 7.82
CA LEU A 326 19.33 23.92 8.24
C LEU A 326 19.84 24.67 7.00
N ASP A 327 19.39 25.92 6.86
CA ASP A 327 19.87 26.86 5.84
C ASP A 327 20.51 28.06 6.56
N MET A 328 21.84 28.14 6.53
CA MET A 328 22.59 29.29 7.03
C MET A 328 22.72 30.36 5.92
N PRO A 329 23.02 31.62 6.26
CA PRO A 329 23.31 32.65 5.26
C PRO A 329 24.43 32.23 4.30
N ALA A 330 24.31 32.58 3.02
CA ALA A 330 25.31 32.24 2.02
C ALA A 330 26.71 32.76 2.39
N GLY A 331 27.73 31.91 2.24
CA GLY A 331 29.10 32.20 2.65
C GLY A 331 29.41 31.90 4.12
N THR A 332 28.47 31.31 4.88
CA THR A 332 28.75 30.82 6.23
C THR A 332 29.80 29.70 6.18
N PRO A 333 30.87 29.78 7.00
CA PRO A 333 31.87 28.72 7.11
C PRO A 333 31.26 27.40 7.60
N LEU A 334 31.84 26.29 7.15
CA LEU A 334 31.37 24.95 7.46
C LEU A 334 31.33 24.69 8.98
N GLU A 335 32.29 25.23 9.72
CA GLU A 335 32.44 25.08 11.16
C GLU A 335 31.29 25.73 11.93
N GLU A 336 30.79 26.88 11.47
CA GLU A 336 29.63 27.53 12.10
C GLU A 336 28.34 26.76 11.81
N THR A 337 28.15 26.28 10.58
CA THR A 337 27.04 25.37 10.27
C THR A 337 27.08 24.12 11.15
N ALA A 338 28.27 23.51 11.32
CA ALA A 338 28.45 22.34 12.16
C ALA A 338 28.16 22.62 13.64
N LYS A 339 28.55 23.79 14.15
CA LYS A 339 28.27 24.22 15.52
C LYS A 339 26.76 24.34 15.77
N VAL A 340 26.02 25.00 14.88
CA VAL A 340 24.56 25.13 14.98
C VAL A 340 23.88 23.76 14.94
N LEU A 341 24.32 22.86 14.06
CA LEU A 341 23.80 21.49 13.99
C LEU A 341 24.05 20.70 15.29
N ARG A 342 25.21 20.89 15.95
CA ARG A 342 25.49 20.26 17.26
C ARG A 342 24.60 20.81 18.36
N GLU A 343 24.34 22.12 18.37
CA GLU A 343 23.39 22.73 19.32
C GLU A 343 21.99 22.13 19.15
N ILE A 344 21.51 22.02 17.91
CA ILE A 344 20.23 21.38 17.59
C ILE A 344 20.25 19.89 17.98
N GLY A 345 21.33 19.17 17.68
CA GLY A 345 21.51 17.75 18.04
C GLY A 345 21.46 17.51 19.55
N GLY A 346 22.07 18.41 20.34
CA GLY A 346 22.05 18.36 21.79
C GLY A 346 20.65 18.48 22.40
N GLU A 347 19.78 19.31 21.82
CA GLU A 347 18.37 19.41 22.21
C GLU A 347 17.57 18.17 21.79
N ILE A 348 17.82 17.66 20.59
CA ILE A 348 17.17 16.45 20.07
C ILE A 348 17.48 15.22 20.93
N ALA A 349 18.73 15.09 21.40
CA ALA A 349 19.16 13.98 22.25
C ALA A 349 18.45 13.92 23.61
N GLN A 350 17.90 15.04 24.10
CA GLN A 350 17.17 15.11 25.36
C GLN A 350 15.74 14.57 25.27
N VAL A 351 15.18 14.47 24.05
CA VAL A 351 13.82 14.01 23.82
C VAL A 351 13.75 12.48 24.02
N GLU A 352 12.86 12.01 24.89
CA GLU A 352 12.78 10.59 25.22
C GLU A 352 12.41 9.71 24.02
N GLU A 353 11.58 10.24 23.12
CA GLU A 353 11.09 9.59 21.91
C GLU A 353 12.16 9.46 20.81
N VAL A 354 13.32 10.09 20.96
CA VAL A 354 14.43 10.00 20.01
C VAL A 354 15.35 8.84 20.37
N THR A 355 15.60 7.93 19.42
CA THR A 355 16.62 6.88 19.58
C THR A 355 18.01 7.41 19.31
N ASP A 356 18.15 8.10 18.18
CA ASP A 356 19.41 8.54 17.63
C ASP A 356 19.18 9.55 16.50
N TYR A 357 20.24 10.26 16.12
CA TYR A 357 20.26 11.13 14.96
C TYR A 357 21.58 11.02 14.19
N GLN A 358 21.56 11.46 12.94
CA GLN A 358 22.76 11.71 12.16
C GLN A 358 22.71 13.13 11.61
N ALA A 359 23.78 13.88 11.80
CA ALA A 359 23.90 15.23 11.32
C ALA A 359 24.96 15.32 10.21
N TYR A 360 24.66 16.14 9.21
CA TYR A 360 25.45 16.33 8.00
C TYR A 360 25.64 17.84 7.79
N ALA A 361 26.86 18.33 7.92
CA ALA A 361 27.23 19.72 7.64
C ALA A 361 27.99 19.77 6.31
N GLY A 362 27.61 20.65 5.39
CA GLY A 362 28.23 20.71 4.06
C GLY A 362 27.93 19.49 3.17
N ALA A 363 26.99 18.64 3.60
CA ALA A 363 26.62 17.41 2.91
C ALA A 363 25.13 17.11 3.12
N ALA A 364 24.54 16.39 2.19
CA ALA A 364 23.16 15.93 2.29
C ALA A 364 23.09 14.57 2.99
N SER A 365 22.05 14.35 3.81
CA SER A 365 21.77 13.01 4.33
C SER A 365 21.39 12.02 3.20
N PRO A 366 21.46 10.70 3.47
CA PRO A 366 21.05 9.68 2.51
C PRO A 366 19.62 9.91 1.99
N ILE A 367 19.48 9.94 0.66
CA ILE A 367 18.22 10.22 -0.03
C ILE A 367 17.05 9.44 0.58
N ASN A 368 16.02 10.18 1.00
CA ASN A 368 14.70 9.65 1.33
C ASN A 368 13.68 10.11 0.27
N PHE A 369 12.43 9.66 0.37
CA PHE A 369 11.40 10.00 -0.63
C PHE A 369 11.17 11.51 -0.78
N ASN A 370 11.16 12.26 0.33
CA ASN A 370 10.98 13.71 0.29
C ASN A 370 12.18 14.39 -0.35
N GLY A 371 13.40 13.96 0.00
CA GLY A 371 14.65 14.41 -0.59
C GLY A 371 14.78 14.10 -2.07
N LEU A 372 14.16 13.03 -2.57
CA LEU A 372 14.08 12.75 -4.01
C LEU A 372 13.18 13.76 -4.72
N VAL A 373 11.99 14.04 -4.16
CA VAL A 373 11.01 14.97 -4.75
C VAL A 373 11.49 16.42 -4.69
N ARG A 374 12.14 16.80 -3.59
CA ARG A 374 12.64 18.17 -3.33
C ARG A 374 14.12 18.36 -3.69
N GLN A 375 14.78 17.33 -4.21
CA GLN A 375 16.18 17.33 -4.62
C GLN A 375 17.18 17.70 -3.49
N TYR A 376 16.93 17.23 -2.27
CA TYR A 376 17.80 17.52 -1.11
C TYR A 376 19.21 16.95 -1.23
N TYR A 377 19.43 15.96 -2.10
CA TYR A 377 20.77 15.45 -2.40
C TYR A 377 21.71 16.46 -3.07
N LEU A 378 21.19 17.61 -3.53
CA LEU A 378 21.99 18.72 -4.05
C LEU A 378 22.52 19.66 -2.96
N ARG A 379 22.12 19.48 -1.70
CA ARG A 379 22.50 20.33 -0.57
C ARG A 379 23.89 19.97 -0.05
N ALA A 380 24.93 20.45 -0.73
CA ALA A 380 26.33 20.14 -0.43
C ALA A 380 27.22 21.39 -0.22
N SER A 381 26.62 22.57 -0.05
CA SER A 381 27.35 23.82 0.25
C SER A 381 27.62 23.97 1.75
N SER A 382 28.67 24.71 2.14
CA SER A 382 29.10 24.85 3.54
C SER A 382 28.05 25.47 4.47
N GLU A 383 27.17 26.32 3.92
CA GLU A 383 26.06 26.96 4.63
C GLU A 383 24.83 26.04 4.80
N LEU A 384 24.83 24.84 4.22
CA LEU A 384 23.70 23.92 4.28
C LEU A 384 23.98 22.78 5.26
N GLY A 385 22.95 22.42 6.02
CA GLY A 385 22.98 21.33 6.98
C GLY A 385 21.70 20.50 6.95
N ASP A 386 21.82 19.29 7.48
CA ASP A 386 20.73 18.32 7.54
C ASP A 386 20.89 17.44 8.79
N ILE A 387 19.81 17.24 9.54
CA ILE A 387 19.74 16.28 10.65
C ILE A 387 18.63 15.27 10.36
N GLN A 388 19.03 14.01 10.21
CA GLN A 388 18.13 12.88 10.16
C GLN A 388 17.91 12.38 11.59
N VAL A 389 16.66 12.39 12.05
CA VAL A 389 16.29 11.98 13.40
C VAL A 389 15.48 10.69 13.33
N ASN A 390 15.87 9.71 14.15
CA ASN A 390 15.18 8.44 14.32
C ASN A 390 14.44 8.43 15.66
N LEU A 391 13.23 7.88 15.65
CA LEU A 391 12.33 7.80 16.80
C LEU A 391 12.21 6.37 17.29
N VAL A 392 11.93 6.19 18.58
CA VAL A 392 11.57 4.87 19.11
C VAL A 392 10.31 4.34 18.42
N ASP A 393 10.32 3.03 18.14
CA ASP A 393 9.17 2.37 17.54
C ASP A 393 7.93 2.44 18.44
N LYS A 394 6.78 2.47 17.79
CA LYS A 394 5.49 2.58 18.44
C LYS A 394 5.23 1.35 19.32
N LYS A 395 4.99 1.58 20.62
CA LYS A 395 4.48 0.55 21.55
C LYS A 395 3.13 0.00 21.15
#